data_AF-A0A9D1EM99-F1
#
_entry.id   AF-A0A9D1EM99-F1
#
_cell.length_a   1.000
_cell.length_b   1.000
_cell.length_c   1.000
_cell.angle_alpha   90.00
_cell.angle_beta   90.00
_cell.angle_gamma   90.00
#
_symmetry.space_group_name_H-M   'P 1'
#
loop_
_entity.id
_entity.type
_entity.pdbx_description
1 polymer ?
#
loop_
_entity_poly.entity_id
_entity_poly.type
_entity_poly.pdbx_seq_one_letter_code
_entity_poly.pdbx_strand_id
1 'polypeptide(L)'
;MKKIIAALLAAGICVMLCACSADVLNSVDAGNNSAGDEVEDEMQETEQGEDADASEPSDSSDESESYTDYQSVLDAYTLKLQEAVPILVEEYKEEAELNTEGLTGLAELSYAKIEKLAEISNEGVEKMAEIMLYSGSGSMDEYMEWAGKLQNVYLEEAQKLTDAYLESAK
;
A
#
# COMPACT_ATOMS: atom_id res chain seq x y z
N MET A 1 29.44 -36.02 24.87
CA MET A 1 29.40 -34.58 25.18
C MET A 1 27.99 -34.07 24.89
N LYS A 2 27.42 -33.38 25.89
CA LYS A 2 26.27 -32.45 25.88
C LYS A 2 24.90 -33.01 25.47
N LYS A 3 23.96 -32.79 26.39
CA LYS A 3 22.66 -33.45 26.55
C LYS A 3 21.57 -32.66 25.80
N ILE A 4 20.54 -33.42 25.43
CA ILE A 4 19.25 -33.04 24.85
C ILE A 4 18.59 -31.91 25.66
N ILE A 5 18.07 -30.87 25.00
CA ILE A 5 17.14 -29.91 25.60
C ILE A 5 15.76 -30.18 24.98
N ALA A 6 14.85 -30.58 25.87
CA ALA A 6 13.47 -30.91 25.57
C ALA A 6 12.63 -29.65 25.36
N ALA A 7 11.74 -29.74 24.37
CA ALA A 7 10.62 -28.84 24.18
C ALA A 7 9.66 -28.92 25.37
N LEU A 8 9.15 -27.76 25.83
CA LEU A 8 8.07 -27.71 26.79
C LEU A 8 7.05 -26.66 26.33
N LEU A 9 5.93 -27.22 25.87
CA LEU A 9 4.71 -26.59 25.38
C LEU A 9 3.85 -26.28 26.61
N ALA A 10 3.49 -25.02 26.83
CA ALA A 10 2.57 -24.61 27.88
C ALA A 10 1.51 -23.69 27.29
N ALA A 11 0.34 -24.28 27.05
CA ALA A 11 -0.90 -23.60 26.71
C ALA A 11 -1.43 -22.82 27.92
N GLY A 12 -2.02 -21.64 27.66
CA GLY A 12 -2.64 -20.81 28.68
C GLY A 12 -3.67 -19.85 28.09
N ILE A 13 -4.75 -20.41 27.55
CA ILE A 13 -5.99 -19.70 27.18
C ILE A 13 -6.71 -19.26 28.46
N CYS A 14 -7.07 -17.98 28.55
CA CYS A 14 -8.12 -17.50 29.46
C CYS A 14 -9.02 -16.52 28.71
N VAL A 15 -10.13 -17.06 28.18
CA VAL A 15 -11.25 -16.30 27.62
C VAL A 15 -12.16 -15.88 28.77
N MET A 16 -12.45 -14.58 28.87
CA MET A 16 -13.60 -14.05 29.60
C MET A 16 -14.45 -13.27 28.61
N LEU A 17 -15.60 -13.84 28.27
CA LEU A 17 -16.66 -13.24 27.47
C LEU A 17 -17.83 -12.84 28.38
N CYS A 18 -18.63 -11.93 27.83
CA CYS A 18 -20.03 -11.61 28.11
C CYS A 18 -20.32 -10.48 29.11
N ALA A 19 -20.74 -9.34 28.56
CA ALA A 19 -22.14 -8.94 28.66
C ALA A 19 -22.54 -8.06 27.45
N CYS A 20 -23.37 -8.63 26.58
CA CYS A 20 -24.17 -7.89 25.61
C CYS A 20 -25.35 -7.27 26.36
N SER A 21 -25.60 -5.98 26.15
CA SER A 21 -26.96 -5.43 26.21
C SER A 21 -27.34 -5.06 24.79
N ALA A 22 -28.32 -5.79 24.25
CA ALA A 22 -29.03 -5.44 23.04
C ALA A 22 -30.18 -4.50 23.41
N ASP A 23 -30.31 -3.38 22.70
CA ASP A 23 -31.60 -2.71 22.46
C ASP A 23 -31.55 -2.16 21.02
N VAL A 24 -32.20 -2.85 20.09
CA VAL A 24 -33.52 -2.49 19.55
C VAL A 24 -33.43 -1.41 18.46
N LEU A 25 -33.44 -1.90 17.22
CA LEU A 25 -34.24 -1.46 16.07
C LEU A 25 -34.87 -0.06 16.16
N ASN A 26 -34.49 0.85 15.25
CA ASN A 26 -35.49 1.64 14.55
C ASN A 26 -35.03 2.12 13.15
N SER A 27 -35.69 1.56 12.13
CA SER A 27 -36.20 2.22 10.92
C SER A 27 -35.33 3.27 10.20
N VAL A 28 -34.62 2.84 9.15
CA VAL A 28 -34.43 3.69 7.96
C VAL A 28 -35.78 3.74 7.24
N ASP A 29 -36.41 4.91 7.29
CA ASP A 29 -37.62 5.22 6.55
C ASP A 29 -37.34 5.18 5.04
N ALA A 30 -38.11 4.36 4.35
CA ALA A 30 -38.17 4.29 2.91
C ALA A 30 -38.96 5.50 2.38
N GLY A 31 -38.27 6.62 2.19
CA GLY A 31 -38.77 7.79 1.48
C GLY A 31 -38.54 7.68 -0.02
N ASN A 32 -39.28 6.82 -0.70
CA ASN A 32 -39.41 6.80 -2.16
C ASN A 32 -40.15 8.07 -2.62
N ASN A 33 -39.48 8.96 -3.35
CA ASN A 33 -40.14 9.95 -4.19
C ASN A 33 -39.45 10.01 -5.55
N SER A 34 -39.91 9.09 -6.39
CA SER A 34 -39.97 9.21 -7.84
C SER A 34 -40.68 10.50 -8.25
N ALA A 35 -39.94 11.43 -8.85
CA ALA A 35 -40.48 12.38 -9.81
C ALA A 35 -39.56 12.31 -11.03
N GLY A 36 -40.03 11.57 -12.04
CA GLY A 36 -39.43 11.59 -13.37
C GLY A 36 -39.62 12.97 -13.98
N ASP A 37 -38.52 13.51 -14.48
CA ASP A 37 -38.54 14.58 -15.47
C ASP A 37 -37.67 14.07 -16.62
N GLU A 38 -38.36 13.68 -17.68
CA GLU A 38 -37.78 13.27 -18.95
C GLU A 38 -37.40 14.56 -19.70
N VAL A 39 -36.10 14.79 -19.87
CA VAL A 39 -35.60 15.66 -20.94
C VAL A 39 -34.52 14.90 -21.69
N GLU A 40 -34.96 14.39 -22.83
CA GLU A 40 -34.13 13.98 -23.95
C GLU A 40 -33.32 15.19 -24.40
N ASP A 41 -32.00 15.04 -24.49
CA ASP A 41 -31.18 15.92 -25.33
C ASP A 41 -30.13 15.04 -26.04
N GLU A 42 -30.44 14.69 -27.28
CA GLU A 42 -29.47 14.22 -28.25
C GLU A 42 -28.56 15.39 -28.63
N MET A 43 -27.24 15.21 -28.65
CA MET A 43 -26.38 15.97 -29.57
C MET A 43 -24.99 15.31 -29.72
N GLN A 44 -24.87 14.55 -30.81
CA GLN A 44 -23.81 14.59 -31.83
C GLN A 44 -22.33 14.33 -31.50
N GLU A 45 -21.78 13.36 -32.24
CA GLU A 45 -20.36 13.13 -32.52
C GLU A 45 -19.60 14.38 -32.97
N THR A 46 -18.33 14.49 -32.56
CA THR A 46 -17.22 14.88 -33.45
C THR A 46 -15.90 14.22 -33.02
N GLU A 47 -15.17 13.74 -34.02
CA GLU A 47 -13.89 13.05 -33.93
C GLU A 47 -12.66 13.98 -33.81
N GLN A 48 -11.52 13.37 -33.44
CA GLN A 48 -10.13 13.67 -33.88
C GLN A 48 -9.46 14.89 -33.22
N GLY A 49 -8.20 14.89 -32.76
CA GLY A 49 -7.07 13.96 -32.76
C GLY A 49 -5.83 14.69 -32.19
N GLU A 50 -4.68 13.99 -32.20
CA GLU A 50 -3.29 14.41 -31.85
C GLU A 50 -2.91 14.42 -30.36
N ASP A 51 -2.15 13.45 -29.87
CA ASP A 51 -0.70 13.17 -30.04
C ASP A 51 0.14 13.99 -29.04
N ALA A 52 0.57 13.30 -27.99
CA ALA A 52 1.66 13.71 -27.10
C ALA A 52 2.37 12.44 -26.62
N ASP A 53 3.23 11.95 -27.50
CA ASP A 53 4.38 11.11 -27.18
C ASP A 53 5.18 11.73 -26.01
N ALA A 54 5.05 11.13 -24.83
CA ALA A 54 5.98 11.28 -23.72
C ALA A 54 6.45 9.87 -23.36
N SER A 55 7.36 9.35 -24.17
CA SER A 55 8.12 8.15 -23.86
C SER A 55 9.07 8.45 -22.68
N GLU A 56 8.60 8.26 -21.45
CA GLU A 56 9.51 8.11 -20.31
C GLU A 56 10.19 6.74 -20.40
N PRO A 57 11.51 6.65 -20.21
CA PRO A 57 12.18 5.37 -20.12
C PRO A 57 11.81 4.72 -18.79
N SER A 58 10.78 3.87 -18.83
CA SER A 58 10.60 2.80 -17.86
C SER A 58 11.79 1.85 -18.02
N ASP A 59 12.88 2.15 -17.30
CA ASP A 59 13.94 1.18 -17.03
C ASP A 59 13.46 0.22 -15.93
N SER A 60 12.32 -0.43 -16.21
CA SER A 60 11.93 -1.63 -15.47
C SER A 60 12.78 -2.76 -16.04
N SER A 61 13.96 -2.94 -15.44
CA SER A 61 14.69 -4.20 -15.53
C SER A 61 13.87 -5.26 -14.77
N ASP A 62 12.73 -5.62 -15.35
CA ASP A 62 11.83 -6.68 -14.91
C ASP A 62 12.44 -8.01 -15.32
N GLU A 63 13.48 -8.41 -14.60
CA GLU A 63 13.76 -9.83 -14.46
C GLU A 63 12.59 -10.38 -13.66
N SER A 64 11.62 -10.98 -14.37
CA SER A 64 10.39 -11.55 -13.81
C SER A 64 10.75 -12.55 -12.70
N GLU A 65 10.90 -12.07 -11.47
CA GLU A 65 11.12 -12.89 -10.30
C GLU A 65 9.82 -13.65 -10.03
N SER A 66 9.85 -14.95 -10.28
CA SER A 66 8.73 -15.83 -9.98
C SER A 66 8.79 -16.22 -8.52
N TYR A 67 7.84 -15.70 -7.74
CA TYR A 67 7.65 -16.09 -6.35
C TYR A 67 6.63 -17.22 -6.22
N THR A 68 6.87 -18.17 -5.32
CA THR A 68 5.97 -19.32 -5.10
C THR A 68 5.26 -19.32 -3.75
N ASP A 69 5.64 -18.42 -2.85
CA ASP A 69 5.08 -18.31 -1.50
C ASP A 69 5.16 -16.87 -0.97
N TYR A 70 4.27 -16.53 -0.04
CA TYR A 70 4.13 -15.16 0.47
C TYR A 70 5.37 -14.65 1.22
N GLN A 71 6.11 -15.53 1.88
CA GLN A 71 7.31 -15.14 2.62
C GLN A 71 8.39 -14.64 1.67
N SER A 72 8.60 -15.33 0.55
CA SER A 72 9.58 -14.90 -0.47
C SER A 72 9.26 -13.52 -1.04
N VAL A 73 7.98 -13.21 -1.28
CA VAL A 73 7.54 -11.87 -1.69
C VAL A 73 7.77 -10.85 -0.57
N LEU A 74 7.37 -11.16 0.66
CA LEU A 74 7.56 -10.24 1.79
C LEU A 74 9.04 -9.89 1.98
N ASP A 75 9.93 -10.88 1.94
CA ASP A 75 11.37 -10.67 2.13
C ASP A 75 11.96 -9.82 1.00
N ALA A 76 11.63 -10.13 -0.26
CA ALA A 76 12.13 -9.40 -1.42
C ALA A 76 11.69 -7.93 -1.39
N TYR A 77 10.40 -7.67 -1.18
CA TYR A 77 9.88 -6.29 -1.19
C TYR A 77 10.21 -5.53 0.09
N THR A 78 10.44 -6.21 1.22
CA THR A 78 11.04 -5.57 2.41
C THR A 78 12.43 -5.05 2.08
N LEU A 79 13.26 -5.85 1.41
CA LEU A 79 14.59 -5.41 1.02
C LEU A 79 14.54 -4.26 0.03
N LYS A 80 13.69 -4.35 -1.02
CA LYS A 80 13.49 -3.26 -2.00
C LYS A 80 13.11 -1.93 -1.30
N LEU A 81 12.16 -1.97 -0.36
CA LEU A 81 11.78 -0.79 0.42
C LEU A 81 12.94 -0.25 1.25
N GLN A 82 13.65 -1.12 1.98
CA GLN A 82 14.77 -0.73 2.84
C GLN A 82 15.97 -0.16 2.06
N GLU A 83 16.22 -0.64 0.85
CA GLU A 83 17.26 -0.13 -0.03
C GLU A 83 16.86 1.18 -0.71
N ALA A 84 15.57 1.34 -1.06
CA ALA A 84 15.06 2.56 -1.67
C ALA A 84 15.05 3.75 -0.71
N VAL A 85 14.67 3.56 0.56
CA VAL A 85 14.54 4.67 1.53
C VAL A 85 15.79 5.55 1.65
N PRO A 86 17.01 5.04 1.90
CA PRO A 86 18.17 5.91 2.05
C PRO A 86 18.47 6.72 0.79
N ILE A 87 18.19 6.16 -0.40
CA ILE A 87 18.34 6.86 -1.69
C ILE A 87 17.32 7.99 -1.78
N LEU A 88 16.04 7.68 -1.53
CA LEU A 88 14.95 8.65 -1.61
C LEU A 88 15.05 9.77 -0.57
N VAL A 89 15.54 9.46 0.63
CA VAL A 89 15.82 10.47 1.66
C VAL A 89 16.93 11.42 1.22
N GLU A 90 17.96 10.91 0.55
CA GLU A 90 19.02 11.77 0.01
C GLU A 90 18.52 12.64 -1.14
N GLU A 91 17.80 12.05 -2.11
CA GLU A 91 17.13 12.80 -3.18
C GLU A 91 16.24 13.92 -2.61
N TYR A 92 15.43 13.59 -1.60
CA TYR A 92 14.57 14.56 -0.92
C TYR A 92 15.37 15.72 -0.34
N LYS A 93 16.47 15.44 0.36
CA LYS A 93 17.30 16.49 0.99
C LYS A 93 17.94 17.40 -0.04
N GLU A 94 18.51 16.83 -1.11
CA GLU A 94 19.12 17.60 -2.19
C GLU A 94 18.07 18.52 -2.87
N GLU A 95 16.88 17.99 -3.17
CA GLU A 95 15.79 18.78 -3.76
C GLU A 95 15.25 19.83 -2.79
N ALA A 96 15.15 19.50 -1.50
CA ALA A 96 14.67 20.40 -0.45
C ALA A 96 15.60 21.61 -0.22
N GLU A 97 16.92 21.46 -0.39
CA GLU A 97 17.87 22.58 -0.34
C GLU A 97 17.64 23.62 -1.45
N LEU A 98 17.12 23.16 -2.60
CA LEU A 98 16.85 23.99 -3.76
C LEU A 98 15.41 24.54 -3.79
N ASN A 99 14.57 24.11 -2.85
CA ASN A 99 13.16 24.48 -2.80
C ASN A 99 12.98 25.98 -2.53
N THR A 100 12.19 26.63 -3.38
CA THR A 100 11.81 28.05 -3.22
C THR A 100 10.32 28.26 -2.87
N GLU A 101 9.55 27.17 -2.83
CA GLU A 101 8.10 27.17 -2.59
C GLU A 101 7.72 27.00 -1.11
N GLY A 102 8.72 27.03 -0.23
CA GLY A 102 8.53 26.95 1.21
C GLY A 102 7.90 25.62 1.64
N LEU A 103 7.06 25.65 2.67
CA LEU A 103 6.49 24.44 3.27
C LEU A 103 5.69 23.58 2.29
N THR A 104 4.98 24.21 1.35
CA THR A 104 4.21 23.49 0.33
C THR A 104 5.12 22.68 -0.57
N GLY A 105 6.18 23.28 -1.10
CA GLY A 105 7.15 22.54 -1.93
C GLY A 105 7.84 21.41 -1.17
N LEU A 106 8.20 21.64 0.11
CA LEU A 106 8.77 20.57 0.94
C LEU A 106 7.81 19.38 1.12
N ALA A 107 6.51 19.64 1.27
CA ALA A 107 5.49 18.61 1.38
C ALA A 107 5.32 17.85 0.06
N GLU A 108 5.25 18.56 -1.07
CA GLU A 108 5.15 17.96 -2.41
C GLU A 108 6.35 17.05 -2.72
N LEU A 109 7.57 17.49 -2.42
CA LEU A 109 8.77 16.67 -2.54
C LEU A 109 8.67 15.40 -1.68
N SER A 110 8.24 15.53 -0.42
CA SER A 110 8.07 14.38 0.47
C SER A 110 7.00 13.40 -0.04
N TYR A 111 5.87 13.91 -0.56
CA TYR A 111 4.81 13.08 -1.12
C TYR A 111 5.29 12.30 -2.34
N ALA A 112 6.03 12.94 -3.25
CA ALA A 112 6.58 12.28 -4.42
C ALA A 112 7.53 11.13 -4.05
N LYS A 113 8.33 11.27 -2.99
CA LYS A 113 9.20 10.17 -2.53
C LYS A 113 8.42 9.04 -1.85
N ILE A 114 7.39 9.38 -1.09
CA ILE A 114 6.51 8.37 -0.47
C ILE A 114 5.73 7.60 -1.54
N GLU A 115 5.32 8.25 -2.63
CA GLU A 115 4.66 7.60 -3.78
C GLU A 115 5.56 6.54 -4.42
N LYS A 116 6.85 6.83 -4.64
CA LYS A 116 7.82 5.82 -5.11
C LYS A 116 7.93 4.60 -4.19
N LEU A 117 7.83 4.78 -2.86
CA LEU A 117 7.78 3.63 -1.93
C LEU A 117 6.45 2.87 -2.02
N ALA A 118 5.35 3.57 -2.26
CA ALA A 118 4.03 2.97 -2.39
C ALA A 118 3.96 2.09 -3.64
N GLU A 119 4.59 2.50 -4.74
CA GLU A 119 4.74 1.70 -5.96
C GLU A 119 5.41 0.35 -5.66
N ILE A 120 6.55 0.36 -4.95
CA ILE A 120 7.25 -0.87 -4.54
C ILE A 120 6.33 -1.76 -3.67
N SER A 121 5.64 -1.17 -2.70
CA SER A 121 4.72 -1.92 -1.83
C SER A 121 3.56 -2.53 -2.62
N ASN A 122 2.98 -1.78 -3.55
CA ASN A 122 1.85 -2.22 -4.37
C ASN A 122 2.25 -3.37 -5.29
N GLU A 123 3.42 -3.28 -5.93
CA GLU A 123 3.98 -4.36 -6.75
C GLU A 123 4.14 -5.65 -5.92
N GLY A 124 4.64 -5.55 -4.69
CA GLY A 124 4.73 -6.70 -3.79
C GLY A 124 3.36 -7.28 -3.41
N VAL A 125 2.36 -6.43 -3.12
CA VAL A 125 0.99 -6.87 -2.87
C VAL A 125 0.39 -7.56 -4.09
N GLU A 126 0.66 -7.08 -5.30
CA GLU A 126 0.25 -7.72 -6.55
C GLU A 126 0.86 -9.11 -6.70
N LYS A 127 2.16 -9.29 -6.40
CA LYS A 127 2.80 -10.62 -6.37
C LYS A 127 2.19 -11.55 -5.32
N MET A 128 1.79 -11.03 -4.16
CA MET A 128 1.03 -11.82 -3.20
C MET A 128 -0.36 -12.21 -3.74
N ALA A 129 -1.06 -11.31 -4.43
CA ALA A 129 -2.34 -11.62 -5.05
C ALA A 129 -2.20 -12.70 -6.14
N GLU A 130 -1.15 -12.66 -6.96
CA GLU A 130 -0.83 -13.70 -7.96
C GLU A 130 -0.68 -15.09 -7.31
N ILE A 131 0.01 -15.19 -6.17
CA ILE A 131 0.17 -16.45 -5.43
C ILE A 131 -1.18 -17.01 -4.97
N MET A 132 -2.05 -16.16 -4.43
CA MET A 132 -3.40 -16.54 -4.00
C MET A 132 -4.21 -17.14 -5.16
N LEU A 133 -4.12 -16.51 -6.34
CA LEU A 133 -4.91 -16.86 -7.52
C LEU A 133 -4.40 -18.10 -8.24
N TYR A 134 -3.08 -18.24 -8.40
CA TYR A 134 -2.49 -19.19 -9.34
C TYR A 134 -1.71 -20.33 -8.69
N SER A 135 -1.11 -20.12 -7.53
CA SER A 135 -0.29 -21.15 -6.86
C SER A 135 -1.13 -22.10 -6.00
N GLY A 136 -2.41 -21.78 -5.76
CA GLY A 136 -3.36 -22.61 -5.01
C GLY A 136 -2.99 -22.80 -3.53
N SER A 137 -2.06 -22.00 -3.01
CA SER A 137 -1.44 -22.16 -1.70
C SER A 137 -2.04 -21.26 -0.61
N GLY A 138 -2.92 -20.31 -0.93
CA GLY A 138 -3.40 -19.30 0.02
C GLY A 138 -4.92 -19.12 0.04
N SER A 139 -5.45 -18.85 1.23
CA SER A 139 -6.82 -18.32 1.40
C SER A 139 -6.83 -16.79 1.30
N MET A 140 -8.02 -16.18 1.12
CA MET A 140 -8.15 -14.71 1.19
C MET A 140 -7.64 -14.16 2.54
N ASP A 141 -7.93 -14.85 3.64
CA ASP A 141 -7.48 -14.46 4.99
C ASP A 141 -5.96 -14.49 5.10
N GLU A 142 -5.33 -15.52 4.55
CA GLU A 142 -3.87 -15.64 4.52
C GLU A 142 -3.23 -14.55 3.66
N TYR A 143 -3.76 -14.29 2.46
CA TYR A 143 -3.32 -13.17 1.62
C TYR A 143 -3.40 -11.84 2.38
N MET A 144 -4.54 -11.54 3.02
CA MET A 144 -4.72 -10.28 3.76
C MET A 144 -3.72 -10.15 4.90
N GLU A 145 -3.41 -11.25 5.59
CA GLU A 145 -2.38 -11.27 6.64
C GLU A 145 -1.00 -10.90 6.07
N TRP A 146 -0.60 -11.52 4.95
CA TRP A 146 0.71 -11.26 4.34
C TRP A 146 0.82 -9.88 3.70
N ALA A 147 -0.21 -9.44 2.97
CA ALA A 147 -0.27 -8.08 2.43
C ALA A 147 -0.21 -7.03 3.56
N GLY A 148 -0.87 -7.30 4.69
CA GLY A 148 -0.79 -6.46 5.89
C GLY A 148 0.62 -6.36 6.48
N LYS A 149 1.42 -7.43 6.42
CA LYS A 149 2.83 -7.39 6.84
C LYS A 149 3.66 -6.47 5.95
N LEU A 150 3.51 -6.58 4.63
CA LEU A 150 4.23 -5.71 3.70
C LEU A 150 3.80 -4.24 3.85
N GLN A 151 2.50 -4.01 4.05
CA GLN A 151 1.96 -2.68 4.33
C GLN A 151 2.58 -2.06 5.59
N ASN A 152 2.79 -2.85 6.66
CA ASN A 152 3.47 -2.36 7.87
C ASN A 152 4.92 -1.96 7.59
N VAL A 153 5.66 -2.76 6.81
CA VAL A 153 7.02 -2.41 6.40
C VAL A 153 7.03 -1.10 5.62
N TYR A 154 6.13 -0.92 4.64
CA TYR A 154 5.99 0.34 3.93
C TYR A 154 5.74 1.52 4.88
N LEU A 155 4.85 1.38 5.86
CA LEU A 155 4.55 2.46 6.80
C LEU A 155 5.76 2.83 7.67
N GLU A 156 6.49 1.82 8.16
CA GLU A 156 7.73 2.02 8.93
C GLU A 156 8.82 2.73 8.11
N GLU A 157 8.96 2.34 6.84
CA GLU A 157 9.95 2.89 5.92
C GLU A 157 9.56 4.30 5.43
N ALA A 158 8.29 4.55 5.09
CA ALA A 158 7.77 5.86 4.69
C ALA A 158 7.81 6.90 5.82
N GLN A 159 7.74 6.46 7.08
CA GLN A 159 7.91 7.35 8.23
C GLN A 159 9.29 8.04 8.21
N LYS A 160 10.34 7.39 7.70
CA LYS A 160 11.69 7.98 7.65
C LYS A 160 11.76 9.16 6.67
N LEU A 161 11.00 9.12 5.57
CA LEU A 161 10.84 10.26 4.66
C LEU A 161 10.02 11.38 5.33
N THR A 162 8.95 11.01 6.02
CA THR A 162 8.15 11.98 6.81
C THR A 162 9.01 12.69 7.85
N ASP A 163 9.90 11.97 8.54
CA ASP A 163 10.82 12.53 9.53
C ASP A 163 11.82 13.50 8.90
N ALA A 164 12.35 13.19 7.70
CA ALA A 164 13.23 14.09 6.95
C ALA A 164 12.50 15.39 6.55
N TYR A 165 11.23 15.29 6.14
CA TYR A 165 10.38 16.45 5.90
C TYR A 165 10.16 17.29 7.16
N LEU A 166 9.83 16.66 8.29
CA LEU A 166 9.64 17.36 9.56
C LEU A 166 10.95 18.01 10.05
N GLU A 167 12.10 17.49 9.66
CA GLU A 167 13.39 18.10 9.96
C GLU A 167 13.67 19.35 9.12
N SER A 168 13.36 19.32 7.82
CA SER A 168 13.58 20.46 6.91
C SER A 168 12.56 21.59 7.09
N ALA A 169 11.35 21.27 7.57
CA ALA A 169 10.25 22.21 7.79
C ALA A 169 10.37 23.09 9.06
N LYS A 170 11.53 23.09 9.73
CA LYS A 170 11.76 23.77 11.02
C LYS A 170 12.19 25.23 10.89
#